data_AF-W2QTW8-F1
#
_entry.id   AF-W2QTW8-F1
#
_cell.length_a   1.000
_cell.length_b   1.000
_cell.length_c   1.000
_cell.angle_alpha   90.00
_cell.angle_beta   90.00
_cell.angle_gamma   90.00
#
_symmetry.space_group_name_H-M   'P 1'
#
loop_
_entity.id
_entity.type
_entity.pdbx_description
1 polymer ?
#
loop_
_entity_poly.entity_id
_entity_poly.type
_entity_poly.pdbx_seq_one_letter_code
_entity_poly.pdbx_strand_id
1 'polypeptide(L)'
;MDTGREAAAGSDAGSEYASVLRHRRYGDCCGFKNPLTNSEMQSWFERWRGVRGKGVTVTRTVMEESFDNAWTAFQERWNCETGPVFRKTIAAREATHERMAVGLLAARLCELSWAADRHCCYVHYLEGCP
;
A
#
# COMPACT_ATOMS: atom_id res chain seq x y z
N MET A 1 -33.10 43.85 -17.05
CA MET A 1 -31.86 43.45 -17.72
C MET A 1 -31.08 42.65 -16.70
N ASP A 2 -31.41 41.35 -16.65
CA ASP A 2 -30.87 40.38 -15.72
C ASP A 2 -29.72 39.67 -16.45
N THR A 3 -28.51 39.69 -15.90
CA THR A 3 -27.38 38.93 -16.47
C THR A 3 -26.91 37.95 -15.42
N GLY A 4 -27.44 36.73 -15.55
CA GLY A 4 -27.12 35.58 -14.74
C GLY A 4 -25.63 35.26 -14.82
N ARG A 5 -25.03 35.11 -13.64
CA ARG A 5 -23.67 34.64 -13.44
C ARG A 5 -23.70 33.11 -13.49
N GLU A 6 -23.37 32.53 -14.62
CA GLU A 6 -23.17 31.08 -14.76
C GLU A 6 -22.01 30.63 -13.87
N ALA A 7 -22.34 29.78 -12.88
CA ALA A 7 -21.35 29.08 -12.08
C ALA A 7 -20.73 27.97 -12.94
N ALA A 8 -19.41 28.00 -13.08
CA ALA A 8 -18.64 26.94 -13.69
C ALA A 8 -18.79 25.65 -12.87
N ALA A 9 -19.52 24.67 -13.41
CA ALA A 9 -19.61 23.32 -12.88
C ALA A 9 -18.28 22.60 -13.11
N GLY A 10 -17.38 22.72 -12.14
CA GLY A 10 -16.14 21.95 -12.09
C GLY A 10 -16.39 20.54 -11.56
N SER A 11 -16.26 19.55 -12.46
CA SER A 11 -15.77 18.19 -12.19
C SER A 11 -16.49 17.34 -11.12
N ASP A 12 -17.63 16.74 -11.50
CA ASP A 12 -18.25 15.62 -10.76
C ASP A 12 -17.82 14.23 -11.28
N ALA A 13 -17.08 14.17 -12.40
CA ALA A 13 -16.68 12.91 -13.04
C ALA A 13 -15.71 12.05 -12.19
N GLY A 14 -14.94 12.67 -11.28
CA GLY A 14 -14.08 11.95 -10.34
C GLY A 14 -14.85 11.31 -9.18
N SER A 15 -15.99 11.91 -8.80
CA SER A 15 -16.88 11.44 -7.74
C SER A 15 -17.75 10.27 -8.24
N GLU A 16 -18.20 10.34 -9.49
CA GLU A 16 -19.00 9.29 -10.14
C GLU A 16 -18.18 8.01 -10.38
N TYR A 17 -16.91 8.11 -10.83
CA TYR A 17 -16.05 6.92 -10.98
C TYR A 17 -15.78 6.23 -9.63
N ALA A 18 -15.59 7.01 -8.56
CA ALA A 18 -15.39 6.49 -7.21
C ALA A 18 -16.65 5.83 -6.62
N SER A 19 -17.84 6.26 -7.04
CA SER A 19 -19.13 5.76 -6.53
C SER A 19 -19.70 4.55 -7.30
N VAL A 20 -19.25 4.32 -8.54
CA VAL A 20 -19.61 3.10 -9.31
C VAL A 20 -18.84 1.86 -8.84
N LEU A 21 -17.69 2.05 -8.19
CA LEU A 21 -17.03 0.98 -7.43
C LEU A 21 -17.90 0.68 -6.20
N ARG A 22 -18.73 -0.35 -6.29
CA ARG A 22 -19.44 -0.89 -5.12
C ARG A 22 -18.42 -1.08 -4.00
N HIS A 23 -18.47 -0.20 -3.01
CA HIS A 23 -17.56 -0.19 -1.88
C HIS A 23 -17.63 -1.56 -1.21
N ARG A 24 -16.60 -2.38 -1.40
CA ARG A 24 -16.52 -3.66 -0.69
C ARG A 24 -15.85 -3.39 0.64
N ARG A 25 -16.60 -3.69 1.70
CA ARG A 25 -16.09 -3.59 3.06
C ARG A 25 -14.81 -4.41 3.17
N TYR A 26 -13.79 -3.83 3.77
CA TYR A 26 -12.55 -4.52 4.10
C TYR A 26 -12.84 -5.85 4.80
N GLY A 27 -12.19 -6.91 4.32
CA GLY A 27 -12.35 -8.26 4.84
C GLY A 27 -13.50 -9.06 4.23
N ASP A 28 -14.42 -8.43 3.47
CA ASP A 28 -15.40 -9.16 2.67
C ASP A 28 -14.74 -9.81 1.46
N CYS A 29 -14.68 -11.13 1.45
CA CYS A 29 -14.11 -11.91 0.36
C CYS A 29 -15.10 -12.24 -0.76
N CYS A 30 -16.33 -11.71 -0.70
CA CYS A 30 -17.28 -11.86 -1.79
C CYS A 30 -16.70 -11.31 -3.11
N GLY A 31 -16.85 -12.08 -4.19
CA GLY A 31 -16.42 -11.72 -5.53
C GLY A 31 -14.93 -11.90 -5.82
N PHE A 32 -14.12 -12.42 -4.88
CA PHE A 32 -12.80 -12.93 -5.23
C PHE A 32 -12.95 -14.23 -6.03
N LYS A 33 -12.15 -14.41 -7.07
CA LYS A 33 -12.06 -15.67 -7.82
C LYS A 33 -11.10 -16.61 -7.10
N ASN A 34 -11.58 -17.79 -6.71
CA ASN A 34 -10.83 -18.79 -5.95
C ASN A 34 -10.13 -18.18 -4.72
N PRO A 35 -10.89 -17.56 -3.80
CA PRO A 35 -10.30 -16.93 -2.63
C PRO A 35 -9.62 -17.97 -1.74
N LEU A 36 -8.60 -17.52 -1.02
CA LEU A 36 -8.10 -18.23 0.16
C LEU A 36 -9.08 -18.02 1.34
N THR A 37 -8.74 -18.50 2.53
CA THR A 37 -9.52 -18.15 3.72
C THR A 37 -9.49 -16.64 3.97
N ASN A 38 -10.51 -16.09 4.63
CA ASN A 38 -10.60 -14.64 4.87
C ASN A 38 -9.35 -14.08 5.58
N SER A 39 -8.77 -14.81 6.54
CA SER A 39 -7.55 -14.41 7.22
C SER A 39 -6.35 -14.37 6.29
N GLU A 40 -6.18 -15.37 5.42
CA GLU A 40 -5.12 -15.38 4.41
C GLU A 40 -5.29 -14.23 3.42
N MET A 41 -6.52 -13.94 2.99
CA MET A 41 -6.82 -12.84 2.08
C MET A 41 -6.44 -11.49 2.70
N GLN A 42 -6.73 -11.30 4.00
CA GLN A 42 -6.30 -10.12 4.74
C GLN A 42 -4.77 -10.05 4.80
N SER A 43 -4.07 -11.10 5.22
CA SER A 43 -2.60 -11.11 5.26
C SER A 43 -1.95 -10.80 3.90
N TRP A 44 -2.54 -11.27 2.79
CA TRP A 44 -2.05 -10.93 1.44
C TRP A 44 -2.29 -9.47 1.07
N PHE A 45 -3.41 -8.90 1.51
CA PHE A 45 -3.69 -7.48 1.33
C PHE A 45 -2.71 -6.59 2.11
N GLU A 46 -2.39 -6.95 3.35
CA GLU A 46 -1.40 -6.25 4.18
C GLU A 46 -0.04 -6.21 3.50
N ARG A 47 0.42 -7.37 3.01
CA ARG A 47 1.65 -7.52 2.21
C ARG A 47 1.63 -6.68 0.94
N TRP A 48 0.53 -6.72 0.20
CA TRP A 48 0.35 -5.92 -1.02
C TRP A 48 0.39 -4.40 -0.75
N ARG A 49 -0.15 -3.94 0.39
CA ARG A 49 -0.03 -2.55 0.82
C ARG A 49 1.40 -2.21 1.24
N GLY A 50 2.06 -3.13 1.95
CA GLY A 50 3.45 -3.01 2.37
C GLY A 50 4.41 -2.76 1.20
N VAL A 51 4.30 -3.54 0.11
CA VAL A 51 5.12 -3.33 -1.11
C VAL A 51 4.84 -2.01 -1.83
N ARG A 52 3.80 -1.27 -1.45
CA ARG A 52 3.49 0.09 -1.96
C ARG A 52 3.88 1.19 -0.99
N GLY A 53 4.59 0.86 0.10
CA GLY A 53 4.93 1.81 1.16
C GLY A 53 3.70 2.33 1.93
N LYS A 54 2.55 1.65 1.81
CA LYS A 54 1.34 2.02 2.53
C LYS A 54 1.24 1.17 3.79
N GLY A 55 1.26 1.82 4.95
CA GLY A 55 1.00 1.15 6.22
C GLY A 55 -0.36 0.45 6.26
N VAL A 56 -0.46 -0.55 7.14
CA VAL A 56 -1.68 -1.30 7.44
C VAL A 56 -2.37 -0.75 8.70
N THR A 57 -1.68 0.07 9.47
CA THR A 57 -2.24 0.70 10.67
C THR A 57 -3.27 1.75 10.24
N VAL A 58 -4.51 1.58 10.70
CA VAL A 58 -5.52 2.64 10.66
C VAL A 58 -4.99 3.79 11.51
N THR A 59 -4.47 4.83 10.88
CA THR A 59 -4.22 6.12 11.55
C THR A 59 -5.48 6.96 11.46
N ARG A 60 -5.63 7.97 12.35
CA ARG A 60 -6.79 8.89 12.39
C ARG A 60 -7.12 9.54 11.03
N THR A 61 -6.15 9.57 10.12
CA THR A 61 -6.23 10.16 8.77
C THR A 61 -6.66 9.15 7.69
N VAL A 62 -6.58 7.85 7.94
CA VAL A 62 -7.03 6.81 7.01
C VAL A 62 -8.49 6.51 7.34
N MET A 63 -9.41 7.17 6.65
CA MET A 63 -10.84 6.88 6.74
C MET A 63 -11.10 5.42 6.33
N GLU A 64 -12.12 4.80 6.92
CA GLU A 64 -12.62 3.44 6.60
C GLU A 64 -12.78 3.26 5.08
N GLU A 65 -13.25 4.32 4.40
CA GLU A 65 -13.40 4.40 2.95
C GLU A 65 -12.09 4.16 2.17
N SER A 66 -10.95 4.57 2.72
CA SER A 66 -9.64 4.35 2.10
C SER A 66 -9.23 2.88 2.11
N PHE A 67 -9.62 2.14 3.15
CA PHE A 67 -9.36 0.71 3.25
C PHE A 67 -10.24 -0.09 2.30
N ASP A 68 -11.53 0.25 2.24
CA ASP A 68 -12.50 -0.38 1.34
C ASP A 68 -12.15 -0.13 -0.14
N ASN A 69 -11.72 1.09 -0.49
CA ASN A 69 -11.18 1.40 -1.82
C ASN A 69 -9.93 0.58 -2.15
N ALA A 70 -9.00 0.48 -1.20
CA ALA A 70 -7.80 -0.33 -1.38
C ALA A 70 -8.13 -1.82 -1.51
N TRP A 71 -9.10 -2.31 -0.74
CA TRP A 71 -9.56 -3.70 -0.76
C TRP A 71 -10.20 -4.05 -2.11
N THR A 72 -11.02 -3.15 -2.65
CA THR A 72 -11.62 -3.28 -3.98
C THR A 72 -10.54 -3.36 -5.08
N ALA A 73 -9.55 -2.46 -5.05
CA ALA A 73 -8.43 -2.50 -6.00
C ALA A 73 -7.58 -3.78 -5.87
N PHE A 74 -7.42 -4.29 -4.65
CA PHE A 74 -6.75 -5.56 -4.40
C PHE A 74 -7.53 -6.74 -5.01
N GLN A 75 -8.85 -6.76 -4.86
CA GLN A 75 -9.74 -7.76 -5.45
C GLN A 75 -9.69 -7.75 -6.98
N GLU A 76 -9.78 -6.59 -7.61
CA GLU A 76 -9.70 -6.45 -9.08
C GLU A 76 -8.39 -7.05 -9.59
N ARG A 77 -7.28 -6.73 -8.93
CA ARG A 77 -5.97 -7.23 -9.33
C ARG A 77 -5.81 -8.73 -9.09
N TRP A 78 -6.30 -9.25 -7.98
CA TRP A 78 -6.35 -10.69 -7.71
C TRP A 78 -7.13 -11.44 -8.79
N ASN A 79 -8.27 -10.89 -9.20
CA ASN A 79 -9.15 -11.50 -10.18
C ASN A 79 -8.60 -11.41 -11.61
N CYS A 80 -7.84 -10.36 -11.93
CA CYS A 80 -7.20 -10.16 -13.22
C CYS A 80 -5.96 -11.04 -13.40
N GLU A 81 -5.05 -11.03 -12.42
CA GLU A 81 -3.76 -11.74 -12.52
C GLU A 81 -3.88 -13.23 -12.16
N THR A 82 -5.05 -13.70 -11.68
CA THR A 82 -5.26 -15.01 -11.05
C THR A 82 -4.41 -15.11 -9.77
N GLY A 83 -5.05 -15.04 -8.60
CA GLY A 83 -4.43 -15.08 -7.25
C GLY A 83 -3.00 -15.65 -7.16
N PRO A 84 -2.72 -16.89 -7.63
CA PRO A 84 -1.36 -17.45 -7.66
C PRO A 84 -0.26 -16.57 -8.30
N VAL A 85 -0.49 -15.99 -9.48
CA VAL A 85 0.52 -15.14 -10.15
C VAL A 85 0.68 -13.84 -9.39
N PHE A 86 -0.43 -13.25 -8.93
CA PHE A 86 -0.38 -12.02 -8.17
C PHE A 86 0.41 -12.19 -6.86
N ARG A 87 0.23 -13.31 -6.14
CA ARG A 87 1.01 -13.65 -4.94
C ARG A 87 2.51 -13.77 -5.23
N LYS A 88 2.90 -14.37 -6.37
CA LYS A 88 4.31 -14.41 -6.80
C LYS A 88 4.87 -13.01 -7.05
N THR A 89 4.08 -12.13 -7.69
CA THR A 89 4.45 -10.73 -7.92
C THR A 89 4.66 -9.97 -6.61
N ILE A 90 3.79 -10.16 -5.61
CA ILE A 90 3.95 -9.56 -4.28
C ILE A 90 5.25 -10.05 -3.64
N ALA A 91 5.48 -11.35 -3.58
CA ALA A 91 6.70 -11.92 -2.99
C ALA A 91 7.99 -11.44 -3.67
N ALA A 92 7.98 -11.34 -5.01
CA ALA A 92 9.13 -10.81 -5.76
C ALA A 92 9.41 -9.33 -5.43
N ARG A 93 8.36 -8.53 -5.21
CA ARG A 93 8.48 -7.13 -4.81
C ARG A 93 8.96 -6.99 -3.36
N GLU A 94 8.50 -7.85 -2.46
CA GLU A 94 9.00 -7.90 -1.08
C GLU A 94 10.50 -8.22 -1.05
N ALA A 95 10.93 -9.28 -1.76
CA ALA A 95 12.35 -9.63 -1.85
C ALA A 95 13.21 -8.51 -2.47
N THR A 96 12.64 -7.82 -3.46
CA THR A 96 13.26 -6.63 -4.06
C THR A 96 13.38 -5.51 -3.03
N HIS A 97 12.32 -5.22 -2.28
CA HIS A 97 12.31 -4.19 -1.26
C HIS A 97 13.28 -4.52 -0.13
N GLU A 98 13.32 -5.76 0.35
CA GLU A 98 14.27 -6.22 1.35
C GLU A 98 15.73 -6.00 0.90
N ARG A 99 16.03 -6.36 -0.37
CA ARG A 99 17.38 -6.23 -0.93
C ARG A 99 17.78 -4.78 -1.22
N MET A 100 16.83 -3.93 -1.64
CA MET A 100 17.13 -2.61 -2.20
C MET A 100 16.62 -1.42 -1.36
N ALA A 101 15.94 -1.66 -0.24
CA ALA A 101 15.51 -0.57 0.63
C ALA A 101 16.72 0.09 1.29
N VAL A 102 16.89 1.39 1.02
CA VAL A 102 17.98 2.20 1.59
C VAL A 102 17.99 2.14 3.11
N GLY A 103 16.82 2.14 3.77
CA GLY A 103 16.74 2.02 5.23
C GLY A 103 17.28 0.67 5.76
N LEU A 104 17.00 -0.44 5.07
CA LEU A 104 17.53 -1.75 5.46
C LEU A 104 19.03 -1.85 5.20
N LEU A 105 19.50 -1.31 4.06
CA LEU A 105 20.92 -1.22 3.76
C LEU A 105 21.65 -0.36 4.78
N ALA A 106 21.07 0.78 5.17
CA ALA A 106 21.60 1.69 6.18
C ALA A 106 21.72 1.00 7.55
N ALA A 107 20.66 0.33 8.00
CA ALA A 107 20.69 -0.45 9.24
C ALA A 107 21.79 -1.52 9.21
N ARG A 108 21.90 -2.27 8.10
CA ARG A 108 22.92 -3.32 7.93
C ARG A 108 24.33 -2.76 7.92
N LEU A 109 24.55 -1.61 7.27
CA LEU A 109 25.85 -0.91 7.30
C LEU A 109 26.21 -0.48 8.71
N CYS A 110 25.25 -0.02 9.51
CA CYS A 110 25.49 0.35 10.89
C CYS A 110 25.79 -0.86 11.78
N GLU A 111 25.09 -1.99 11.61
CA GLU A 111 25.44 -3.26 12.29
C GLU A 111 26.88 -3.70 11.97
N LEU A 112 27.25 -3.71 10.69
CA LEU A 112 28.60 -4.11 10.25
C LEU A 112 29.68 -3.15 10.78
N SER A 113 29.37 -1.86 10.87
CA SER A 113 30.27 -0.86 11.41
C SER A 113 30.52 -1.09 12.91
N TRP A 114 29.46 -1.35 13.68
CA TRP A 114 29.56 -1.70 15.10
C TRP A 114 30.31 -3.01 15.31
N ALA A 115 30.04 -4.04 14.52
CA ALA A 115 30.74 -5.33 14.59
C ALA A 115 32.24 -5.24 14.25
N ALA A 116 32.66 -4.18 13.56
CA ALA A 116 34.06 -3.87 13.25
C ALA A 116 34.68 -2.86 14.22
N ASP A 117 34.07 -2.64 15.40
CA ASP A 117 34.49 -1.68 16.44
C ASP A 117 34.67 -0.23 15.94
N ARG A 118 33.95 0.16 14.88
CA ARG A 118 33.96 1.55 14.42
C ARG A 118 33.00 2.37 15.27
N HIS A 119 33.48 3.51 15.75
CA HIS A 119 32.69 4.44 16.57
C HIS A 119 31.49 5.08 15.83
N CYS A 120 31.44 5.00 14.50
CA CYS A 120 30.31 5.48 13.69
C CYS A 120 30.23 4.76 12.33
N CYS A 121 29.01 4.58 11.82
CA CYS A 121 28.76 4.28 10.40
C CYS A 121 28.64 5.61 9.62
N TYR A 122 28.96 5.62 8.32
CA TYR A 122 28.80 6.80 7.46
C TYR A 122 27.39 7.40 7.52
N VAL A 123 26.37 6.54 7.67
CA VAL A 123 24.97 6.94 7.88
C VAL A 123 24.80 7.71 9.20
N HIS A 124 25.38 7.23 10.30
CA HIS A 124 25.39 7.97 11.59
C HIS A 124 26.09 9.32 11.50
N TYR A 125 27.15 9.43 10.69
CA TYR A 125 27.89 10.68 10.52
C TYR A 125 27.09 11.74 9.73
N LEU A 126 26.30 11.32 8.73
CA LEU A 126 25.53 12.25 7.89
C LEU A 126 24.13 12.58 8.42
N GLU A 127 23.40 11.60 8.96
CA GLU A 127 21.99 11.77 9.30
C GLU A 127 21.76 12.16 10.76
N GLY A 128 22.79 12.05 11.61
CA GLY A 128 22.67 12.28 13.05
C GLY A 128 21.90 11.16 13.75
N CYS A 129 22.10 11.01 15.07
CA CYS A 129 21.37 10.02 15.86
C CYS A 129 19.88 10.38 15.93
N PRO A 130 18.95 9.42 15.74
CA PRO A 130 17.57 9.57 16.22
C PRO A 130 17.51 9.75 17.73
#